data_AF-A0A4P8C2U2-F1
#
_entry.id   AF-A0A4P8C2U2-F1
#
_cell.length_a   1.000
_cell.length_b   1.000
_cell.length_c   1.000
_cell.angle_alpha   90.00
_cell.angle_beta   90.00
_cell.angle_gamma   90.00
#
_symmetry.space_group_name_H-M   'P 1'
#
loop_
_entity.id
_entity.type
_entity.pdbx_description
1 polymer ?
#
loop_
_entity_poly.entity_id
_entity_poly.type
_entity_poly.pdbx_seq_one_letter_code
_entity_poly.pdbx_strand_id
1 'polypeptide(L)'
;MFSGLLIILVPLIVGYLIPLRQKAALRVINQLLSWMVYLILFFMGISLAFLDNLASNLLAILHYSAVSITVILLCNIAALMWLERGLPWRNHHQQEKLPSRIAMALESLKLCGVVVIGFAIGLSGLAFLQHATEASEYTLILLLFLVGIQLRNNGMTLKQIVLNRRGMIVAVVVVASSLIGGLINAFILDLPINTALAMASGFGWYSLSGILLTESFGPVIGSAAFFNDLARELIAIMLIPGLIRRSRSTALGLCGATSMDFTLPVLQRTGGLDMVPAAIVHGFILSLLVPILIAFFSA
;
A
#
# COMPACT_ATOMS: atom_id res chain seq x y z
N MET A 1 -17.21 -16.23 6.17
CA MET A 1 -16.50 -16.43 4.89
C MET A 1 -16.92 -15.37 3.87
N PHE A 2 -18.09 -15.42 3.23
CA PHE A 2 -18.46 -14.41 2.20
C PHE A 2 -18.81 -13.00 2.72
N SER A 3 -19.16 -12.83 4.00
CA SER A 3 -19.58 -11.53 4.54
C SER A 3 -18.46 -10.48 4.46
N GLY A 4 -17.24 -10.81 4.89
CA GLY A 4 -16.10 -9.86 4.84
C GLY A 4 -15.69 -9.51 3.41
N LEU A 5 -15.68 -10.49 2.51
CA LEU A 5 -15.39 -10.27 1.09
C LEU A 5 -16.44 -9.36 0.42
N LEU A 6 -17.72 -9.52 0.76
CA LEU A 6 -18.79 -8.65 0.27
C LEU A 6 -18.71 -7.24 0.85
N ILE A 7 -18.39 -7.10 2.14
CA ILE A 7 -18.18 -5.80 2.79
C ILE A 7 -17.06 -5.01 2.11
N ILE A 8 -16.03 -5.71 1.60
CA ILE A 8 -14.92 -5.05 0.89
C ILE A 8 -15.27 -4.77 -0.58
N LEU A 9 -15.75 -5.77 -1.32
CA LEU A 9 -15.93 -5.66 -2.77
C LEU A 9 -17.17 -4.86 -3.16
N VAL A 10 -18.28 -4.95 -2.42
CA VAL A 10 -19.53 -4.29 -2.81
C VAL A 10 -19.38 -2.76 -2.82
N PRO A 11 -18.90 -2.09 -1.75
CA PRO A 11 -18.75 -0.64 -1.76
C PRO A 11 -17.78 -0.19 -2.85
N LEU A 12 -16.69 -0.93 -3.06
CA LEU A 12 -15.70 -0.65 -4.10
C LEU A 12 -16.31 -0.72 -5.51
N ILE A 13 -17.06 -1.78 -5.82
CA ILE A 13 -17.74 -1.94 -7.12
C ILE A 13 -18.80 -0.87 -7.31
N VAL A 14 -19.64 -0.63 -6.29
CA VAL A 14 -20.69 0.40 -6.35
C VAL A 14 -20.08 1.78 -6.60
N GLY A 15 -19.00 2.13 -5.91
CA GLY A 15 -18.25 3.36 -6.15
C GLY A 15 -17.68 3.43 -7.57
N TYR A 16 -17.09 2.32 -8.05
CA TYR A 16 -16.53 2.25 -9.40
C TYR A 16 -17.56 2.45 -10.52
N LEU A 17 -18.83 2.10 -10.28
CA LEU A 17 -19.91 2.29 -11.24
C LEU A 17 -20.36 3.76 -11.37
N ILE A 18 -19.87 4.68 -10.53
CA ILE A 18 -20.24 6.10 -10.55
C ILE A 18 -19.22 6.92 -11.37
N PRO A 19 -19.54 7.31 -12.62
CA PRO A 19 -18.70 8.23 -13.38
C PRO A 19 -18.91 9.67 -12.91
N LEU A 20 -17.83 10.36 -12.55
CA LEU A 20 -17.84 11.78 -12.22
C LEU A 20 -17.10 12.58 -13.27
N ARG A 21 -17.82 13.50 -13.93
CA ARG A 21 -17.23 14.39 -14.95
C ARG A 21 -16.71 15.70 -14.37
N GLN A 22 -17.16 16.09 -13.18
CA GLN A 22 -16.82 17.37 -12.57
C GLN A 22 -15.50 17.27 -11.78
N LYS A 23 -14.49 18.03 -12.22
CA LYS A 23 -13.17 18.10 -11.55
C LYS A 23 -13.25 18.61 -10.09
N ALA A 24 -14.25 19.42 -9.75
CA ALA A 24 -14.47 19.90 -8.39
C ALA A 24 -14.88 18.75 -7.45
N ALA A 25 -15.83 17.91 -7.86
CA ALA A 25 -16.26 16.75 -7.09
C ALA A 25 -15.11 15.76 -6.85
N LEU A 26 -14.28 15.51 -7.87
CA LEU A 26 -13.09 14.65 -7.74
C LEU A 26 -12.07 15.20 -6.74
N ARG A 27 -11.88 16.52 -6.69
CA ARG A 27 -11.01 17.15 -5.68
C ARG A 27 -11.56 16.95 -4.26
N VAL A 28 -12.88 17.09 -4.08
CA VAL A 28 -13.52 16.83 -2.78
C VAL A 28 -13.35 15.37 -2.38
N ILE A 29 -13.55 14.42 -3.29
CA ILE A 29 -13.35 12.99 -3.01
C ILE A 29 -11.91 12.69 -2.61
N ASN A 30 -10.92 13.23 -3.35
CA ASN A 30 -9.52 13.04 -3.00
C ASN A 30 -9.18 13.65 -1.62
N GLN A 31 -9.77 14.80 -1.29
CA GLN A 31 -9.61 15.42 0.02
C GLN A 31 -10.23 14.55 1.12
N LEU A 32 -11.46 14.06 0.91
CA LEU A 32 -12.14 13.16 1.84
C LEU A 32 -11.34 11.88 2.04
N LEU A 33 -10.85 11.25 0.97
CA LEU A 33 -9.99 10.07 1.05
C LEU A 33 -8.76 10.33 1.93
N SER A 34 -8.09 11.47 1.74
CA SER A 34 -6.97 11.88 2.59
C SER A 34 -7.38 11.96 4.06
N TRP A 35 -8.47 12.67 4.38
CA TRP A 35 -9.01 12.76 5.75
C TRP A 35 -9.39 11.40 6.35
N MET A 36 -9.96 10.51 5.55
CA MET A 36 -10.33 9.16 5.99
C MET A 36 -9.11 8.34 6.35
N VAL A 37 -8.00 8.46 5.61
CA VAL A 37 -6.73 7.82 5.99
C VAL A 37 -6.28 8.29 7.38
N TYR A 38 -6.30 9.60 7.64
CA TYR A 38 -5.96 10.13 8.97
C TYR A 38 -6.87 9.56 10.07
N LEU A 39 -8.18 9.55 9.83
CA LEU A 39 -9.17 9.07 10.79
C LEU A 39 -9.04 7.57 11.08
N ILE A 40 -8.74 6.77 10.06
CA ILE A 40 -8.49 5.33 10.19
C ILE A 40 -7.22 5.05 10.98
N LEU A 41 -6.12 5.72 10.65
CA LEU A 41 -4.86 5.52 11.36
C LEU A 41 -4.96 5.94 12.81
N PHE A 42 -5.76 6.95 13.09
CA PHE A 42 -6.10 7.37 14.44
C PHE A 42 -6.85 6.27 15.20
N PHE A 43 -7.90 5.67 14.61
CA PHE A 43 -8.60 4.54 15.21
C PHE A 43 -7.72 3.31 15.38
N MET A 44 -6.87 2.98 14.41
CA MET A 44 -5.90 1.90 14.54
C MET A 44 -4.97 2.12 15.74
N GLY A 45 -4.51 3.35 15.96
CA GLY A 45 -3.75 3.73 17.14
C GLY A 45 -4.52 3.50 18.44
N ILE A 46 -5.79 3.93 18.50
CA ILE A 46 -6.66 3.69 19.66
C ILE A 46 -6.83 2.18 19.91
N SER A 47 -7.12 1.39 18.87
CA SER A 47 -7.33 -0.05 18.98
C SER A 47 -6.08 -0.79 19.50
N LEU A 48 -4.87 -0.31 19.16
CA LEU A 48 -3.63 -0.84 19.72
C LEU A 48 -3.52 -0.60 21.23
N ALA A 49 -4.04 0.50 21.76
CA ALA A 49 -3.97 0.82 23.19
C ALA A 49 -4.87 -0.08 24.04
N PHE A 50 -5.94 -0.64 23.45
CA PHE A 50 -6.85 -1.56 24.12
C PHE A 50 -6.44 -3.03 24.03
N LEU A 51 -5.26 -3.32 23.45
CA LEU A 51 -4.74 -4.69 23.42
C LEU A 51 -4.27 -5.14 24.80
N ASP A 52 -4.79 -6.29 25.23
CA ASP A 52 -4.22 -7.05 26.34
C ASP A 52 -2.77 -7.40 26.04
N ASN A 53 -1.90 -7.48 27.06
CA ASN A 53 -0.47 -7.75 26.89
C ASN A 53 0.20 -6.83 25.84
N LEU A 54 -0.08 -5.53 25.94
CA LEU A 54 0.38 -4.50 25.01
C LEU A 54 1.86 -4.63 24.60
N ALA A 55 2.76 -4.91 25.54
CA ALA A 55 4.19 -5.06 25.28
C ALA A 55 4.50 -6.23 24.32
N SER A 56 3.89 -7.40 24.53
CA SER A 56 4.12 -8.56 23.65
C SER A 56 3.49 -8.33 22.27
N ASN A 57 2.33 -7.67 22.21
CA ASN A 57 1.69 -7.34 20.94
C ASN A 57 2.49 -6.32 20.13
N LEU A 58 3.05 -5.29 20.78
CA LEU A 58 3.92 -4.33 20.11
C LEU A 58 5.21 -4.97 19.58
N LEU A 59 5.80 -5.89 20.36
CA LEU A 59 6.94 -6.68 19.90
C LEU A 59 6.58 -7.59 18.72
N ALA A 60 5.41 -8.22 18.74
CA ALA A 60 4.91 -9.03 17.63
C ALA A 60 4.71 -8.19 16.36
N ILE A 61 4.13 -6.99 16.48
CA ILE A 61 3.98 -6.05 15.35
C ILE A 61 5.35 -5.74 14.75
N LEU A 62 6.34 -5.36 15.57
CA LEU A 62 7.69 -5.05 15.09
C LEU A 62 8.34 -6.26 14.42
N HIS A 63 8.25 -7.45 15.03
CA HIS A 63 8.79 -8.68 14.49
C HIS A 63 8.17 -9.05 13.14
N TYR A 64 6.83 -9.10 13.07
CA TYR A 64 6.10 -9.42 11.84
C TYR A 64 6.40 -8.41 10.73
N SER A 65 6.42 -7.12 11.06
CA SER A 65 6.74 -6.06 10.09
C SER A 65 8.16 -6.20 9.54
N ALA A 66 9.15 -6.38 10.43
CA ALA A 66 10.57 -6.41 10.08
C ALA A 66 10.95 -7.63 9.24
N VAL A 67 10.43 -8.80 9.59
CA VAL A 67 10.59 -10.03 8.79
C VAL A 67 9.89 -9.86 7.45
N SER A 68 8.62 -9.42 7.47
CA SER A 68 7.82 -9.32 6.25
C SER A 68 8.45 -8.38 5.23
N ILE A 69 8.88 -7.19 5.66
CA ILE A 69 9.46 -6.21 4.75
C ILE A 69 10.77 -6.72 4.16
N THR A 70 11.60 -7.36 4.97
CA THR A 70 12.90 -7.86 4.53
C THR A 70 12.72 -8.96 3.50
N VAL A 71 11.90 -9.96 3.79
CA VAL A 71 11.64 -11.08 2.88
C VAL A 71 10.99 -10.60 1.58
N ILE A 72 9.92 -9.79 1.66
CA ILE A 72 9.20 -9.28 0.48
C ILE A 72 10.12 -8.40 -0.38
N LEU A 73 10.90 -7.49 0.23
CA LEU A 73 11.85 -6.67 -0.52
C LEU A 73 12.91 -7.51 -1.21
N LEU A 74 13.51 -8.50 -0.53
CA LEU A 74 14.52 -9.37 -1.12
C LEU A 74 13.96 -10.16 -2.30
N CYS A 75 12.77 -10.74 -2.16
CA CYS A 75 12.08 -11.44 -3.24
C CYS A 75 11.80 -10.52 -4.44
N ASN A 76 11.27 -9.32 -4.19
CA ASN A 76 10.99 -8.32 -5.22
C ASN A 76 12.28 -7.89 -5.93
N ILE A 77 13.34 -7.56 -5.18
CA ILE A 77 14.64 -7.16 -5.76
C ILE A 77 15.20 -8.29 -6.61
N ALA A 78 15.23 -9.53 -6.09
CA ALA A 78 15.77 -10.67 -6.83
C ALA A 78 15.02 -10.91 -8.15
N ALA A 79 13.68 -10.91 -8.10
CA ALA A 79 12.85 -11.13 -9.29
C ALA A 79 12.97 -9.99 -10.31
N LEU A 80 13.02 -8.73 -9.86
CA LEU A 80 13.15 -7.57 -10.75
C LEU A 80 14.55 -7.44 -11.36
N MET A 81 15.59 -7.78 -10.60
CA MET A 81 16.95 -7.85 -11.14
C MET A 81 17.08 -8.97 -12.17
N TRP A 82 16.41 -10.11 -11.95
CA TRP A 82 16.33 -11.16 -12.96
C TRP A 82 15.58 -10.70 -14.21
N LEU A 83 14.44 -10.01 -14.04
CA LEU A 83 13.69 -9.41 -15.15
C LEU A 83 14.57 -8.44 -15.96
N GLU A 84 15.35 -7.58 -15.29
CA GLU A 84 16.24 -6.63 -15.96
C GLU A 84 17.32 -7.33 -16.79
N ARG A 85 17.85 -8.47 -16.32
CA ARG A 85 18.82 -9.27 -17.09
C ARG A 85 18.21 -9.88 -18.34
N GLY A 86 16.97 -10.37 -18.27
CA GLY A 86 16.29 -11.02 -19.39
C GLY A 86 15.69 -10.03 -20.40
N LEU A 87 15.15 -8.92 -19.92
CA LEU A 87 14.51 -7.88 -20.73
C LEU A 87 15.02 -6.52 -20.26
N PRO A 88 16.21 -6.05 -20.68
CA PRO A 88 16.77 -4.79 -20.18
C PRO A 88 15.98 -3.57 -20.64
N TRP A 89 15.72 -2.62 -19.74
CA TRP A 89 15.12 -1.33 -20.08
C TRP A 89 16.24 -0.34 -20.45
N ARG A 90 16.58 -0.32 -21.74
CA ARG A 90 17.64 0.56 -22.26
C ARG A 90 17.05 1.93 -22.59
N ASN A 91 17.30 2.90 -21.72
CA ASN A 91 17.20 4.34 -22.00
C ASN A 91 18.14 5.08 -21.05
N HIS A 92 18.95 5.99 -21.58
CA HIS A 92 19.82 6.84 -20.76
C HIS A 92 19.11 8.18 -20.55
N HIS A 93 18.82 8.47 -19.28
CA HIS A 93 18.33 9.78 -18.85
C HIS A 93 19.32 10.36 -17.85
N GLN A 94 19.64 11.64 -17.99
CA GLN A 94 20.51 12.34 -17.06
C GLN A 94 19.67 12.81 -15.87
N GLN A 95 20.07 12.44 -14.66
CA GLN A 95 19.31 12.74 -13.44
C GLN A 95 19.15 14.25 -13.25
N GLU A 96 17.92 14.70 -13.05
CA GLU A 96 17.62 16.08 -12.68
C GLU A 96 17.75 16.30 -11.17
N LYS A 97 17.65 17.56 -10.73
CA LYS A 97 17.64 17.91 -9.30
C LYS A 97 16.49 17.16 -8.60
N LEU A 98 16.86 16.32 -7.63
CA LEU A 98 15.93 15.47 -6.91
C LEU A 98 14.99 16.31 -6.02
N PRO A 99 13.73 15.88 -5.84
CA PRO A 99 12.90 16.42 -4.77
C PRO A 99 13.53 16.11 -3.41
N SER A 100 13.17 16.88 -2.39
CA SER A 100 13.67 16.64 -1.03
C SER A 100 13.12 15.32 -0.50
N ARG A 101 13.92 14.25 -0.59
CA ARG A 101 13.56 12.91 -0.10
C ARG A 101 13.26 12.89 1.40
N ILE A 102 13.93 13.75 2.17
CA ILE A 102 13.66 13.90 3.61
C ILE A 102 12.27 14.51 3.82
N ALA A 103 11.90 15.54 3.05
CA ALA A 103 10.56 16.12 3.16
C ALA A 103 9.46 15.10 2.80
N MET A 104 9.67 14.33 1.74
CA MET A 104 8.75 13.26 1.33
C MET A 104 8.64 12.16 2.39
N ALA A 105 9.78 11.70 2.94
CA ALA A 105 9.78 10.73 4.02
C ALA A 105 9.08 11.26 5.28
N LEU A 106 9.26 12.55 5.60
CA LEU A 106 8.56 13.21 6.70
C LEU A 106 7.05 13.28 6.45
N GLU A 107 6.59 13.45 5.21
CA GLU A 107 5.16 13.39 4.87
C GLU A 107 4.56 12.01 5.16
N SER A 108 5.21 10.93 4.74
CA SER A 108 4.77 9.56 5.09
C SER A 108 4.88 9.30 6.60
N LEU A 109 5.90 9.85 7.27
CA LEU A 109 6.09 9.69 8.72
C LEU A 109 5.05 10.45 9.56
N LYS A 110 4.44 11.53 9.05
CA LYS A 110 3.32 12.22 9.73
C LYS A 110 2.18 11.25 10.04
N LEU A 111 1.97 10.25 9.20
CA LEU A 111 0.94 9.23 9.39
C LEU A 111 1.24 8.34 10.59
N CYS A 112 2.51 8.01 10.85
CA CYS A 112 2.89 7.35 12.12
C CYS A 112 2.56 8.24 13.33
N GLY A 113 2.76 9.55 13.22
CA GLY A 113 2.40 10.49 14.28
C GLY A 113 0.92 10.41 14.64
N VAL A 114 0.04 10.23 13.66
CA VAL A 114 -1.42 10.11 13.88
C VAL A 114 -1.75 8.83 14.64
N VAL A 115 -1.10 7.70 14.31
CA VAL A 115 -1.22 6.43 15.04
C VAL A 115 -0.75 6.61 16.49
N VAL A 116 0.39 7.28 16.71
CA VAL A 116 0.92 7.55 18.06
C VAL A 116 -0.04 8.43 18.87
N ILE A 117 -0.63 9.45 18.26
CA ILE A 117 -1.63 10.31 18.92
C ILE A 117 -2.88 9.49 19.28
N GLY A 118 -3.40 8.68 18.35
CA GLY A 118 -4.51 7.78 18.61
C GLY A 118 -4.21 6.81 19.74
N PHE A 119 -3.02 6.22 19.74
CA PHE A 119 -2.55 5.33 20.79
C PHE A 119 -2.47 6.02 22.16
N ALA A 120 -1.85 7.19 22.23
CA ALA A 120 -1.74 7.96 23.48
C ALA A 120 -3.12 8.34 24.04
N ILE A 121 -4.08 8.69 23.18
CA ILE A 121 -5.45 8.96 23.60
C ILE A 121 -6.16 7.66 24.02
N GLY A 122 -5.95 6.55 23.32
CA GLY A 122 -6.49 5.24 23.68
C GLY A 122 -6.08 4.78 25.08
N LEU A 123 -4.85 5.08 25.51
CA LEU A 123 -4.35 4.78 26.86
C LEU A 123 -5.15 5.48 27.99
N SER A 124 -5.94 6.52 27.68
CA SER A 124 -6.82 7.15 28.66
C SER A 124 -7.97 6.25 29.14
N GLY A 125 -8.27 5.16 28.44
CA GLY A 125 -9.27 4.17 28.85
C GLY A 125 -10.72 4.66 28.83
N LEU A 126 -11.01 5.78 28.14
CA LEU A 126 -12.37 6.33 28.04
C LEU A 126 -13.33 5.32 27.39
N ALA A 127 -14.43 5.00 28.08
CA ALA A 127 -15.40 3.98 27.63
C ALA A 127 -16.00 4.27 26.24
N PHE A 128 -16.11 5.54 25.84
CA PHE A 128 -16.59 5.89 24.49
C PHE A 128 -15.64 5.41 23.38
N LEU A 129 -14.34 5.31 23.65
CA LEU A 129 -13.34 4.86 22.67
C LEU A 129 -13.42 3.36 22.36
N GLN A 130 -14.20 2.58 23.12
CA GLN A 130 -14.44 1.16 22.84
C GLN A 130 -15.24 0.94 21.55
N HIS A 131 -15.98 1.95 21.08
CA HIS A 131 -16.69 1.91 19.79
C HIS A 131 -15.78 2.28 18.59
N ALA A 132 -14.47 2.45 18.81
CA ALA A 132 -13.53 2.79 17.74
C ALA A 132 -13.49 1.72 16.64
N THR A 133 -13.72 0.45 16.96
CA THR A 133 -13.74 -0.66 16.00
C THR A 133 -14.98 -0.60 15.09
N GLU A 134 -16.17 -0.34 15.64
CA GLU A 134 -17.37 -0.16 14.80
C GLU A 134 -17.23 1.10 13.92
N ALA A 135 -16.67 2.18 14.48
CA ALA A 135 -16.40 3.38 13.72
C ALA A 135 -15.36 3.16 12.60
N SER A 136 -14.34 2.31 12.81
CA SER A 136 -13.36 1.95 11.78
C SER A 136 -14.01 1.17 10.65
N GLU A 137 -14.92 0.24 10.94
CA GLU A 137 -15.65 -0.52 9.91
C GLU A 137 -16.50 0.38 9.01
N TYR A 138 -17.31 1.29 9.58
CA TYR A 138 -18.08 2.25 8.76
C TYR A 138 -17.19 3.19 7.95
N THR A 139 -16.07 3.61 8.55
CA THR A 139 -15.07 4.43 7.85
C THR A 139 -14.43 3.64 6.71
N LEU A 140 -14.15 2.34 6.88
CA LEU A 140 -13.63 1.48 5.82
C LEU A 140 -14.62 1.38 4.65
N ILE A 141 -15.90 1.13 4.92
CA ILE A 141 -16.93 0.99 3.89
C ILE A 141 -17.03 2.26 3.05
N LEU A 142 -17.08 3.42 3.70
CA LEU A 142 -17.10 4.70 3.01
C LEU A 142 -15.79 4.95 2.25
N LEU A 143 -14.64 4.56 2.79
CA LEU A 143 -13.34 4.71 2.13
C LEU A 143 -13.31 3.89 0.85
N LEU A 144 -13.71 2.61 0.92
CA LEU A 144 -13.75 1.71 -0.23
C LEU A 144 -14.69 2.20 -1.32
N PHE A 145 -15.84 2.75 -0.93
CA PHE A 145 -16.75 3.42 -1.86
C PHE A 145 -16.09 4.60 -2.57
N LEU A 146 -15.44 5.50 -1.83
CA LEU A 146 -14.73 6.65 -2.41
C LEU A 146 -13.53 6.23 -3.28
N VAL A 147 -12.80 5.19 -2.87
CA VAL A 147 -11.71 4.59 -3.66
C VAL A 147 -12.25 4.04 -4.97
N GLY A 148 -13.40 3.35 -4.94
CA GLY A 148 -14.06 2.87 -6.16
C GLY A 148 -14.32 4.00 -7.16
N ILE A 149 -14.89 5.11 -6.67
CA ILE A 149 -15.12 6.31 -7.49
C ILE A 149 -13.80 6.87 -8.02
N GLN A 150 -12.78 6.98 -7.17
CA GLN A 150 -11.47 7.50 -7.58
C GLN A 150 -10.83 6.62 -8.67
N LEU A 151 -10.85 5.29 -8.52
CA LEU A 151 -10.32 4.33 -9.49
C LEU A 151 -11.01 4.45 -10.85
N ARG A 152 -12.35 4.61 -10.86
CA ARG A 152 -13.11 4.82 -12.10
C ARG A 152 -12.71 6.11 -12.83
N ASN A 153 -12.46 7.16 -12.05
CA ASN A 153 -12.27 8.51 -12.56
C ASN A 153 -10.80 8.93 -12.63
N ASN A 154 -9.86 8.01 -12.35
CA ASN A 154 -8.42 8.23 -12.46
C ASN A 154 -7.92 8.42 -13.91
N GLY A 155 -8.82 8.41 -14.90
CA GLY A 155 -8.53 8.81 -16.28
C GLY A 155 -7.72 7.80 -17.10
N MET A 156 -7.37 6.64 -16.51
CA MET A 156 -6.65 5.58 -17.18
C MET A 156 -7.58 4.76 -18.09
N THR A 157 -7.35 4.85 -19.39
CA THR A 157 -8.04 4.03 -20.37
C THR A 157 -7.40 2.63 -20.43
N LEU A 158 -8.20 1.58 -20.67
CA LEU A 158 -7.68 0.23 -20.93
C LEU A 158 -6.60 0.24 -22.04
N LYS A 159 -6.77 1.13 -23.02
CA LYS A 159 -5.81 1.36 -24.09
C LYS A 159 -4.44 1.80 -23.57
N GLN A 160 -4.37 2.74 -22.62
CA GLN A 160 -3.11 3.19 -22.01
C GLN A 160 -2.43 2.10 -21.17
N ILE A 161 -3.21 1.29 -20.47
CA ILE A 161 -2.71 0.13 -19.70
C ILE A 161 -2.06 -0.87 -20.65
N VAL A 162 -2.77 -1.27 -21.71
CA VAL A 162 -2.27 -2.23 -22.71
C VAL A 162 -1.09 -1.67 -23.50
N LEU A 163 -1.06 -0.36 -23.77
CA LEU A 163 0.06 0.29 -24.48
C LEU A 163 1.36 0.26 -23.67
N ASN A 164 1.31 0.31 -22.33
CA ASN A 164 2.50 0.28 -21.48
C ASN A 164 2.83 -1.13 -20.99
N ARG A 165 3.24 -1.99 -21.94
CA ARG A 165 3.66 -3.38 -21.66
C ARG A 165 4.71 -3.48 -20.56
N ARG A 166 5.60 -2.50 -20.45
CA ARG A 166 6.66 -2.49 -19.43
C ARG A 166 6.10 -2.36 -18.01
N GLY A 167 5.20 -1.40 -17.77
CA GLY A 167 4.54 -1.22 -16.48
C GLY A 167 3.75 -2.47 -16.06
N MET A 168 3.04 -3.08 -17.02
CA MET A 168 2.31 -4.34 -16.79
C MET A 168 3.23 -5.49 -16.37
N ILE A 169 4.34 -5.72 -17.09
CA ILE A 169 5.29 -6.80 -16.77
C ILE A 169 5.86 -6.60 -15.36
N VAL A 170 6.27 -5.37 -15.03
CA VAL A 170 6.83 -5.07 -13.70
C VAL A 170 5.77 -5.28 -12.62
N ALA A 171 4.50 -4.91 -12.85
CA ALA A 171 3.41 -5.18 -11.91
C ALA A 171 3.22 -6.67 -11.65
N VAL A 172 3.14 -7.49 -12.71
CA VAL A 172 2.97 -8.95 -12.59
C VAL A 172 4.15 -9.59 -11.83
N VAL A 173 5.38 -9.16 -12.13
CA VAL A 173 6.58 -9.66 -11.42
C VAL A 173 6.54 -9.29 -9.94
N VAL A 174 6.15 -8.05 -9.59
CA VAL A 174 6.02 -7.62 -8.19
C VAL A 174 4.93 -8.41 -7.46
N VAL A 175 3.77 -8.63 -8.09
CA VAL A 175 2.70 -9.45 -7.49
C VAL A 175 3.22 -10.85 -7.20
N ALA A 176 3.76 -11.54 -8.21
CA ALA A 176 4.22 -12.91 -8.05
C ALA A 176 5.33 -13.03 -6.99
N SER A 177 6.33 -12.14 -7.03
CA SER A 177 7.44 -12.18 -6.08
C SER A 177 7.05 -11.75 -4.66
N SER A 178 6.10 -10.82 -4.50
CA SER A 178 5.55 -10.47 -3.19
C SER A 178 4.73 -11.63 -2.61
N LEU A 179 3.91 -12.34 -3.40
CA LEU A 179 3.17 -13.52 -2.94
C LEU A 179 4.11 -14.68 -2.55
N ILE A 180 5.20 -14.89 -3.29
CA ILE A 180 6.26 -15.83 -2.88
C ILE A 180 6.87 -15.39 -1.55
N GLY A 181 7.14 -14.10 -1.37
CA GLY A 181 7.61 -13.54 -0.09
C GLY A 181 6.61 -13.77 1.04
N GLY A 182 5.31 -13.61 0.79
CA GLY A 182 4.24 -13.92 1.73
C GLY A 182 4.19 -15.40 2.12
N LEU A 183 4.38 -16.30 1.16
CA LEU A 183 4.46 -17.74 1.44
C LEU A 183 5.68 -18.08 2.30
N ILE A 184 6.84 -17.47 2.03
CA ILE A 184 8.04 -17.62 2.87
C ILE A 184 7.78 -17.08 4.28
N ASN A 185 7.14 -15.91 4.40
CA ASN A 185 6.76 -15.33 5.68
C ASN A 185 5.83 -16.24 6.48
N ALA A 186 4.90 -16.97 5.84
CA ALA A 186 4.03 -17.91 6.53
C ALA A 186 4.84 -18.94 7.33
N PHE A 187 5.91 -19.48 6.73
CA PHE A 187 6.77 -20.46 7.39
C PHE A 187 7.72 -19.84 8.43
N ILE A 188 8.27 -18.65 8.16
CA ILE A 188 9.22 -18.00 9.09
C ILE A 188 8.51 -17.47 10.33
N LEU A 189 7.32 -16.87 10.15
CA LEU A 189 6.54 -16.24 11.20
C LEU A 189 5.53 -17.17 11.86
N ASP A 190 5.45 -18.42 11.40
CA ASP A 190 4.45 -19.40 11.83
C ASP A 190 3.01 -18.85 11.74
N LEU A 191 2.74 -18.15 10.63
CA LEU A 191 1.43 -17.57 10.34
C LEU A 191 0.65 -18.48 9.39
N PRO A 192 -0.69 -18.52 9.50
CA PRO A 192 -1.52 -19.13 8.45
C PRO A 192 -1.17 -18.54 7.09
N ILE A 193 -1.05 -19.41 6.08
CA ILE A 193 -0.65 -19.02 4.71
C ILE A 193 -1.52 -17.86 4.19
N ASN A 194 -2.83 -17.95 4.42
CA ASN A 194 -3.79 -16.91 4.05
C ASN A 194 -3.44 -15.54 4.67
N THR A 195 -3.15 -15.49 5.97
CA THR A 195 -2.77 -14.25 6.67
C THR A 195 -1.48 -13.65 6.09
N ALA A 196 -0.46 -14.49 5.88
CA ALA A 196 0.83 -14.02 5.35
C ALA A 196 0.74 -13.55 3.88
N LEU A 197 -0.08 -14.21 3.05
CA LEU A 197 -0.36 -13.79 1.67
C LEU A 197 -1.18 -12.50 1.63
N ALA A 198 -2.13 -12.33 2.55
CA ALA A 198 -2.90 -11.09 2.68
C ALA A 198 -1.98 -9.92 3.07
N MET A 199 -1.07 -10.13 4.04
CA MET A 199 -0.05 -9.14 4.43
C MET A 199 0.89 -8.75 3.28
N ALA A 200 1.22 -9.68 2.39
CA ALA A 200 2.07 -9.41 1.22
C ALA A 200 1.34 -8.71 0.06
N SER A 201 0.01 -8.69 0.08
CA SER A 201 -0.84 -8.17 -1.00
C SER A 201 -1.13 -6.67 -0.91
N GLY A 202 -0.56 -5.97 0.09
CA GLY A 202 -0.70 -4.52 0.23
C GLY A 202 0.12 -3.70 -0.78
N PHE A 203 1.19 -4.28 -1.32
CA PHE A 203 2.05 -3.70 -2.36
C PHE A 203 2.48 -2.24 -2.13
N GLY A 204 2.66 -1.81 -0.89
CA GLY A 204 3.03 -0.44 -0.53
C GLY A 204 1.84 0.49 -0.25
N TRP A 205 0.58 0.05 -0.43
CA TRP A 205 -0.60 0.85 -0.07
C TRP A 205 -0.97 0.67 1.40
N TYR A 206 -0.10 1.18 2.28
CA TYR A 206 -0.18 0.99 3.74
C TYR A 206 -1.54 1.39 4.35
N SER A 207 -2.19 2.43 3.82
CA SER A 207 -3.42 2.96 4.42
C SER A 207 -4.60 2.03 4.18
N LEU A 208 -4.67 1.38 3.02
CA LEU A 208 -5.71 0.42 2.69
C LEU A 208 -5.39 -0.97 3.26
N SER A 209 -4.15 -1.43 3.17
CA SER A 209 -3.76 -2.74 3.67
C SER A 209 -3.89 -2.84 5.20
N GLY A 210 -3.47 -1.80 5.93
CA GLY A 210 -3.53 -1.77 7.38
C GLY A 210 -4.95 -1.91 7.93
N ILE A 211 -5.93 -1.21 7.34
CA ILE A 211 -7.32 -1.30 7.78
C ILE A 211 -7.99 -2.61 7.38
N LEU A 212 -7.84 -3.05 6.13
CA LEU A 212 -8.49 -4.28 5.65
C LEU A 212 -8.03 -5.50 6.46
N LEU A 213 -6.75 -5.52 6.83
CA LEU A 213 -6.17 -6.59 7.63
C LEU A 213 -6.48 -6.43 9.13
N THR A 214 -6.70 -5.21 9.63
CA THR A 214 -7.22 -5.00 10.99
C THR A 214 -8.61 -5.61 11.14
N GLU A 215 -9.50 -5.34 10.19
CA GLU A 215 -10.86 -5.88 10.22
C GLU A 215 -10.89 -7.40 10.00
N SER A 216 -9.99 -7.94 9.18
CA SER A 216 -9.97 -9.38 8.85
C SER A 216 -9.23 -10.25 9.87
N PHE A 217 -8.11 -9.75 10.42
CA PHE A 217 -7.15 -10.54 11.21
C PHE A 217 -6.78 -9.87 12.54
N GLY A 218 -7.40 -8.74 12.88
CA GLY A 218 -7.16 -8.01 14.12
C GLY A 218 -6.04 -6.96 14.02
N PRO A 219 -5.96 -6.07 15.03
CA PRO A 219 -5.12 -4.88 15.00
C PRO A 219 -3.61 -5.17 14.99
N VAL A 220 -3.17 -6.34 15.48
CA VAL A 220 -1.76 -6.76 15.44
C VAL A 220 -1.30 -7.00 14.00
N ILE A 221 -2.05 -7.81 13.25
CA ILE A 221 -1.73 -8.11 11.84
C ILE A 221 -1.93 -6.88 10.97
N GLY A 222 -3.00 -6.13 11.18
CA GLY A 222 -3.26 -4.88 10.46
C GLY A 222 -2.16 -3.84 10.66
N SER A 223 -1.71 -3.64 11.90
CA SER A 223 -0.60 -2.72 12.19
C SER A 223 0.71 -3.22 11.60
N ALA A 224 0.98 -4.53 11.64
CA ALA A 224 2.18 -5.09 11.03
C ALA A 224 2.22 -4.90 9.51
N ALA A 225 1.08 -5.06 8.84
CA ALA A 225 0.96 -4.81 7.41
C ALA A 225 1.10 -3.32 7.06
N PHE A 226 0.49 -2.43 7.85
CA PHE A 226 0.69 -0.98 7.71
C PHE A 226 2.16 -0.60 7.79
N PHE A 227 2.88 -1.04 8.82
CA PHE A 227 4.30 -0.71 8.98
C PHE A 227 5.16 -1.35 7.90
N ASN A 228 4.87 -2.59 7.49
CA ASN A 228 5.53 -3.25 6.37
C ASN A 228 5.42 -2.42 5.07
N ASP A 229 4.22 -2.01 4.69
CA ASP A 229 4.01 -1.24 3.46
C ASP A 229 4.54 0.19 3.56
N LEU A 230 4.41 0.83 4.73
CA LEU A 230 4.94 2.18 4.95
C LEU A 230 6.47 2.19 4.88
N ALA A 231 7.12 1.24 5.56
CA ALA A 231 8.57 1.15 5.51
C ALA A 231 9.05 0.76 4.10
N ARG A 232 8.28 -0.03 3.34
CA ARG A 232 8.59 -0.33 1.93
C ARG A 232 8.57 0.93 1.07
N GLU A 233 7.58 1.82 1.26
CA GLU A 233 7.55 3.13 0.58
C GLU A 233 8.78 3.98 0.93
N LEU A 234 9.08 4.11 2.23
CA LEU A 234 10.22 4.90 2.71
C LEU A 234 11.56 4.39 2.14
N ILE A 235 11.75 3.07 2.17
CA ILE A 235 12.93 2.41 1.61
C ILE A 235 12.99 2.63 0.09
N ALA A 236 11.86 2.51 -0.62
CA ALA A 236 11.82 2.75 -2.06
C ALA A 236 12.25 4.19 -2.40
N ILE A 237 11.70 5.22 -1.74
CA ILE A 237 12.09 6.63 -1.94
C ILE A 237 13.60 6.83 -1.82
N MET A 238 14.22 6.17 -0.84
CA MET A 238 15.66 6.28 -0.60
C MET A 238 16.48 5.52 -1.65
N LEU A 239 16.02 4.35 -2.11
CA LEU A 239 16.75 3.48 -3.03
C LEU A 239 16.61 3.84 -4.52
N ILE A 240 15.51 4.48 -4.95
CA ILE A 240 15.25 4.79 -6.37
C ILE A 240 16.45 5.45 -7.08
N PRO A 241 17.10 6.52 -6.57
CA PRO A 241 18.17 7.21 -7.31
C PRO A 241 19.39 6.34 -7.57
N GLY A 242 19.69 5.39 -6.67
CA GLY A 242 20.78 4.44 -6.83
C GLY A 242 20.41 3.28 -7.74
N LEU A 243 19.19 2.76 -7.59
CA LEU A 243 18.71 1.63 -8.38
C LEU A 243 18.48 1.98 -9.84
N ILE A 244 18.04 3.19 -10.16
CA ILE A 244 17.72 3.56 -11.55
C ILE A 244 18.93 3.50 -12.48
N ARG A 245 20.13 3.69 -11.93
CA ARG A 245 21.40 3.57 -12.65
C ARG A 245 21.75 2.12 -13.00
N ARG A 246 21.22 1.15 -12.23
CA ARG A 246 21.50 -0.29 -12.38
C ARG A 246 20.35 -1.05 -13.04
N SER A 247 19.12 -0.77 -12.62
CA SER A 247 17.89 -1.40 -13.12
C SER A 247 16.71 -0.45 -12.90
N ARG A 248 16.19 0.09 -14.01
CA ARG A 248 14.96 0.90 -14.03
C ARG A 248 13.75 0.06 -13.58
N SER A 249 13.71 -1.22 -13.90
CA SER A 249 12.61 -2.12 -13.50
C SER A 249 12.59 -2.37 -12.00
N THR A 250 13.77 -2.52 -11.39
CA THR A 250 13.88 -2.67 -9.93
C THR A 250 13.49 -1.36 -9.23
N ALA A 251 13.98 -0.21 -9.74
CA ALA A 251 13.59 1.09 -9.19
C ALA A 251 12.07 1.31 -9.26
N LEU A 252 11.43 0.98 -10.39
CA LEU A 252 9.99 1.07 -10.55
C LEU A 252 9.23 0.06 -9.65
N GLY A 253 9.62 -1.21 -9.65
CA GLY A 253 8.85 -2.25 -8.97
C GLY A 253 8.89 -2.16 -7.45
N LEU A 254 9.96 -1.62 -6.86
CA LEU A 254 10.01 -1.44 -5.40
C LEU A 254 9.03 -0.39 -4.89
N CYS A 255 8.71 0.61 -5.72
CA CYS A 255 7.68 1.60 -5.40
C CYS A 255 6.30 0.95 -5.16
N GLY A 256 6.00 -0.15 -5.84
CA GLY A 256 4.70 -0.79 -5.73
C GLY A 256 3.56 0.15 -6.15
N ALA A 257 2.45 0.11 -5.43
CA ALA A 257 1.27 0.95 -5.69
C ALA A 257 1.60 2.45 -5.70
N THR A 258 2.57 2.88 -4.89
CA THR A 258 2.96 4.29 -4.72
C THR A 258 3.68 4.88 -5.94
N SER A 259 3.93 4.09 -6.99
CA SER A 259 4.59 4.55 -8.22
C SER A 259 3.76 5.51 -9.04
N MET A 260 2.44 5.56 -8.83
CA MET A 260 1.55 6.47 -9.54
C MET A 260 1.35 7.83 -8.85
N ASP A 261 1.78 7.98 -7.59
CA ASP A 261 1.56 9.17 -6.77
C ASP A 261 2.81 9.56 -5.96
N PHE A 262 3.07 8.98 -4.79
CA PHE A 262 4.08 9.43 -3.84
C PHE A 262 5.50 9.29 -4.38
N THR A 263 5.83 8.17 -5.02
CA THR A 263 7.17 7.95 -5.57
C THR A 263 7.31 8.44 -7.01
N LEU A 264 6.21 8.85 -7.66
CA LEU A 264 6.21 9.31 -9.04
C LEU A 264 7.15 10.50 -9.29
N PRO A 265 7.18 11.57 -8.46
CA PRO A 265 8.12 12.67 -8.65
C PRO A 265 9.59 12.24 -8.60
N VAL A 266 9.92 11.27 -7.74
CA VAL A 266 11.29 10.73 -7.64
C VAL A 266 11.62 9.93 -8.89
N LEU A 267 10.73 9.04 -9.33
CA LEU A 267 10.89 8.26 -10.56
C LEU A 267 11.01 9.17 -11.79
N GLN A 268 10.21 10.22 -11.88
CA GLN A 268 10.24 11.18 -12.98
C GLN A 268 11.58 11.92 -13.06
N ARG A 269 12.08 12.44 -11.92
CA ARG A 269 13.33 13.22 -11.87
C ARG A 269 14.60 12.36 -12.03
N THR A 270 14.52 11.09 -11.64
CA THR A 270 15.65 10.15 -11.71
C THR A 270 15.67 9.35 -13.01
N GLY A 271 14.49 9.01 -13.53
CA GLY A 271 14.29 8.06 -14.62
C GLY A 271 13.89 8.67 -15.94
N GLY A 272 13.40 9.92 -15.91
CA GLY A 272 12.92 10.64 -17.07
C GLY A 272 11.41 10.52 -17.29
N LEU A 273 10.89 11.38 -18.17
CA LEU A 273 9.47 11.43 -18.52
C LEU A 273 8.98 10.13 -19.20
N ASP A 274 9.87 9.36 -19.81
CA ASP A 274 9.56 8.07 -20.44
C ASP A 274 9.17 6.99 -19.42
N MET A 275 9.59 7.10 -18.16
CA MET A 275 9.22 6.17 -17.09
C MET A 275 7.84 6.47 -16.49
N VAL A 276 7.33 7.69 -16.65
CA VAL A 276 6.05 8.13 -16.04
C VAL A 276 4.86 7.25 -16.48
N PRO A 277 4.64 6.97 -17.78
CA PRO A 277 3.51 6.13 -18.18
C PRO A 277 3.56 4.71 -17.61
N ALA A 278 4.75 4.11 -17.56
CA ALA A 278 4.94 2.78 -16.97
C ALA A 278 4.74 2.81 -15.44
N ALA A 279 5.14 3.89 -14.77
CA ALA A 279 4.94 4.08 -13.33
C ALA A 279 3.47 4.21 -12.96
N ILE A 280 2.70 4.95 -13.77
CA ILE A 280 1.25 5.08 -13.58
C ILE A 280 0.55 3.73 -13.80
N VAL A 281 0.90 3.00 -14.87
CA VAL A 281 0.31 1.68 -15.16
C VAL A 281 0.67 0.66 -14.08
N HIS A 282 1.93 0.63 -13.63
CA HIS A 282 2.38 -0.25 -12.56
C HIS A 282 1.60 -0.01 -11.27
N GLY A 283 1.56 1.25 -10.81
CA GLY A 283 0.92 1.63 -9.56
C GLY A 283 -0.57 1.32 -9.58
N PHE A 284 -1.27 1.68 -10.66
CA PHE A 284 -2.69 1.42 -10.79
C PHE A 284 -3.06 -0.07 -10.81
N ILE A 285 -2.28 -0.91 -11.50
CA ILE A 285 -2.54 -2.36 -11.49
C ILE A 285 -2.41 -2.90 -10.07
N LEU A 286 -1.36 -2.50 -9.36
CA LEU A 286 -1.18 -2.94 -7.98
C LEU A 286 -2.31 -2.40 -7.10
N SER A 287 -2.65 -1.12 -7.17
CA SER A 287 -3.75 -0.51 -6.41
C SER A 287 -5.09 -1.20 -6.67
N LEU A 288 -5.37 -1.62 -7.92
CA LEU A 288 -6.57 -2.39 -8.24
C LEU A 288 -6.55 -3.79 -7.60
N LEU A 289 -5.38 -4.44 -7.58
CA LEU A 289 -5.21 -5.78 -7.04
C LEU A 289 -5.20 -5.83 -5.50
N VAL A 290 -4.76 -4.78 -4.80
CA VAL A 290 -4.69 -4.74 -3.32
C VAL A 290 -6.01 -5.17 -2.66
N PRO A 291 -7.16 -4.50 -2.88
CA PRO A 291 -8.40 -4.88 -2.20
C PRO A 291 -8.91 -6.26 -2.63
N ILE A 292 -8.67 -6.66 -3.87
CA ILE A 292 -9.12 -7.95 -4.41
C ILE A 292 -8.34 -9.10 -3.77
N LEU A 293 -7.01 -9.00 -3.74
CA LEU A 293 -6.15 -10.06 -3.19
C LEU A 293 -6.27 -10.13 -1.67
N ILE A 294 -6.31 -8.99 -0.97
CA ILE A 294 -6.55 -8.98 0.48
C ILE A 294 -7.90 -9.63 0.79
N ALA A 295 -8.99 -9.22 0.11
CA ALA A 295 -10.29 -9.86 0.32
C ALA A 295 -10.24 -11.37 0.05
N PHE A 296 -9.61 -11.80 -1.05
CA PHE A 296 -9.49 -13.21 -1.42
C PHE A 296 -8.75 -14.04 -0.35
N PHE A 297 -7.66 -13.53 0.21
CA PHE A 297 -6.90 -14.23 1.25
C PHE A 297 -7.51 -14.07 2.65
N SER A 298 -8.37 -13.07 2.88
CA SER A 298 -9.14 -12.90 4.11
C SER A 298 -10.43 -13.74 4.18
N ALA A 299 -10.80 -14.45 3.11
CA ALA A 299 -12.08 -15.15 2.98
C ALA A 299 -12.16 -16.52 3.67
#